data_AF-A0AAV9D8I5-F1
#
_entry.id   AF-A0AAV9D8I5-F1
#
_cell.length_a   1.000
_cell.length_b   1.000
_cell.length_c   1.000
_cell.angle_alpha   90.00
_cell.angle_beta   90.00
_cell.angle_gamma   90.00
#
_symmetry.space_group_name_H-M   'P 1'
#
loop_
_entity.id
_entity.type
_entity.pdbx_description
1 polymer ?
#
loop_
_entity_poly.entity_id
_entity_poly.type
_entity_poly.pdbx_seq_one_letter_code
_entity_poly.pdbx_strand_id
1 'polypeptide(L)' 'MQQLKERLEKDLIEESPQAARVKVLASGNTTERRFSVWIGGSILASLGSFQQMWFSKAEYEEHGASYIQRKCP' A
#
# COMPACT_ATOMS: atom_id res chain seq x y z
N MET A 1 17.51 -8.85 11.14
CA MET A 1 17.73 -8.91 9.67
C MET A 1 18.52 -7.68 9.22
N GLN A 2 19.81 -7.59 9.57
CA GLN A 2 20.59 -6.35 9.40
C GLN A 2 21.06 -6.09 7.96
N GLN A 3 20.82 -6.98 6.99
CA GLN A 3 21.35 -6.85 5.61
C GLN A 3 20.41 -7.39 4.52
N LEU A 4 19.12 -7.60 4.83
CA LEU A 4 18.18 -8.18 3.85
C LEU A 4 18.00 -7.26 2.64
N LYS A 5 17.93 -5.94 2.89
CA LYS A 5 17.73 -4.94 1.85
C LYS A 5 18.86 -4.97 0.83
N GLU A 6 20.10 -4.91 1.31
CA GLU A 6 21.32 -4.86 0.49
C GLU A 6 21.51 -6.16 -0.30
N ARG A 7 21.24 -7.31 0.34
CA ARG A 7 21.28 -8.61 -0.34
C ARG A 7 20.24 -8.70 -1.45
N LEU A 8 18.99 -8.34 -1.16
CA LEU A 8 17.92 -8.38 -2.15
C LEU A 8 18.17 -7.41 -3.30
N GLU A 9 18.70 -6.21 -3.02
CA GLU A 9 19.03 -5.24 -4.06
C GLU A 9 20.11 -5.76 -5.00
N LYS A 10 21.17 -6.37 -4.44
CA LYS A 10 22.21 -7.02 -5.23
C LYS A 10 21.64 -8.13 -6.12
N ASP A 11 20.89 -9.06 -5.53
CA ASP A 11 20.33 -10.21 -6.25
C ASP A 11 19.40 -9.73 -7.39
N LEU A 12 18.60 -8.68 -7.15
CA LEU A 12 17.72 -8.10 -8.17
C LEU A 12 18.48 -7.36 -9.28
N ILE A 13 19.61 -6.71 -8.98
CA ILE A 13 20.46 -6.07 -10.00
C ILE A 13 21.03 -7.13 -10.93
N GLU A 14 21.54 -8.24 -10.38
CA GLU A 14 22.13 -9.34 -11.14
C GLU A 14 21.12 -10.01 -12.09
N GLU A 15 19.87 -10.16 -11.67
CA GLU A 15 18.80 -10.77 -12.46
C GLU A 15 18.10 -9.79 -13.43
N SER A 16 18.27 -8.49 -13.25
CA SER A 16 17.56 -7.48 -14.04
C SER A 16 18.22 -7.19 -15.40
N PRO A 17 17.44 -6.80 -16.44
CA PRO A 17 18.01 -6.33 -17.71
C PRO A 17 18.93 -5.12 -17.49
N GLN A 18 20.03 -5.02 -18.25
CA GLN A 18 21.07 -3.98 -18.04
C GLN A 18 20.58 -2.52 -18.07
N ALA A 19 19.43 -2.25 -18.70
CA ALA A 19 18.83 -0.91 -18.74
C ALA A 19 17.92 -0.60 -17.53
N ALA A 20 17.61 -1.59 -16.69
CA ALA A 20 16.75 -1.42 -15.54
C ALA A 20 17.50 -0.75 -14.38
N ARG A 21 16.84 0.20 -13.70
CA ARG A 21 17.34 0.77 -12.44
C ARG A 21 16.63 0.11 -11.28
N VAL A 22 17.36 -0.68 -10.50
CA VAL A 22 16.86 -1.36 -9.31
C VAL A 22 17.18 -0.52 -8.07
N LYS A 23 16.21 -0.40 -7.16
CA LYS A 23 16.37 0.21 -5.84
C LYS A 23 15.42 -0.47 -4.86
N VAL A 24 15.93 -1.02 -3.76
CA VAL A 24 15.12 -1.63 -2.72
C VAL A 24 14.89 -0.61 -1.61
N LEU A 25 13.63 -0.42 -1.23
CA LEU A 25 13.24 0.47 -0.13
C LEU A 25 12.72 -0.37 1.03
N ALA A 26 13.27 -0.13 2.22
CA ALA A 26 12.80 -0.74 3.46
C ALA A 26 12.97 0.25 4.60
N SER A 27 11.96 0.41 5.46
CA SER A 27 12.13 1.22 6.68
C SER A 27 13.16 0.57 7.60
N GLY A 28 14.11 1.38 8.09
CA GLY A 28 15.08 0.98 9.11
C GLY A 28 14.43 0.82 10.48
N ASN A 29 13.26 1.42 10.70
CA ASN A 29 12.51 1.32 11.94
C ASN A 29 11.57 0.10 11.89
N THR A 30 11.80 -0.87 12.77
CA THR A 30 11.00 -2.10 12.83
C THR A 30 9.54 -1.84 13.19
N THR A 31 9.25 -0.81 13.98
CA THR A 31 7.88 -0.42 14.33
C THR A 31 7.16 0.14 13.11
N GLU A 32 7.77 1.06 12.38
CA GLU A 32 7.19 1.57 11.11
C GLU A 32 6.98 0.46 10.10
N ARG A 33 7.94 -0.45 9.92
CA ARG A 33 7.76 -1.59 9.02
C ARG A 33 6.61 -2.51 9.43
N ARG A 34 6.41 -2.72 10.74
CA ARG A 34 5.31 -3.55 11.27
C ARG A 34 3.95 -2.89 11.05
N PHE A 35 3.89 -1.57 11.18
CA PHE A 35 2.63 -0.83 11.17
C PHE A 35 2.44 0.05 9.92
N SER A 36 3.29 -0.07 8.90
CA SER A 36 3.28 0.80 7.71
C SER A 36 1.94 0.80 7.01
N VAL A 37 1.31 -0.37 6.86
CA VAL A 37 -0.02 -0.53 6.26
C VAL A 37 -1.10 0.17 7.11
N TRP A 38 -1.02 0.04 8.44
CA TRP A 38 -1.99 0.65 9.35
C TRP A 38 -1.84 2.17 9.40
N ILE A 39 -0.60 2.66 9.43
CA ILE A 39 -0.27 4.09 9.33
C ILE A 39 -0.79 4.64 7.99
N GLY A 40 -0.50 3.97 6.88
CA GLY A 40 -1.01 4.34 5.55
C GLY A 40 -2.54 4.39 5.52
N GLY A 41 -3.21 3.41 6.11
CA GLY A 41 -4.67 3.37 6.26
C GLY A 41 -5.22 4.56 7.06
N SER A 42 -4.57 4.91 8.19
CA SER A 42 -4.98 6.07 8.99
C SER A 42 -4.82 7.41 8.27
N ILE A 43 -3.74 7.54 7.47
CA ILE A 43 -3.51 8.73 6.64
C ILE A 43 -4.60 8.79 5.56
N LEU A 44 -4.80 7.69 4.83
CA LEU A 44 -5.81 7.59 3.76
C LEU A 44 -7.21 7.94 4.27
N ALA A 45 -7.62 7.37 5.41
CA ALA A 45 -8.92 7.63 6.03
C ALA A 45 -9.12 9.10 6.45
N SER A 46 -8.02 9.82 6.69
CA SER A 46 -8.04 11.24 7.07
C SER A 46 -8.05 12.20 5.88
N LEU A 47 -7.87 11.71 4.65
CA LEU A 47 -7.91 12.56 3.46
C LEU A 47 -9.36 12.98 3.14
N GLY A 48 -9.58 14.26 2.89
CA GLY A 48 -10.89 14.77 2.46
C GLY A 48 -11.39 14.11 1.16
N SER A 49 -10.48 13.79 0.23
CA SER A 49 -10.80 13.05 -1.00
C SER A 49 -11.30 11.64 -0.73
N PHE A 50 -10.90 11.02 0.38
CA PHE A 50 -11.33 9.67 0.75
C PHE A 50 -12.80 9.63 1.19
N GLN A 51 -13.37 10.76 1.64
CA GLN A 51 -14.78 10.84 2.05
C GLN A 51 -15.75 10.48 0.91
N GLN A 52 -15.39 10.75 -0.34
CA GLN A 52 -16.21 10.41 -1.51
C GLN A 52 -16.36 8.89 -1.70
N MET A 53 -15.40 8.12 -1.18
CA MET A 53 -15.40 6.66 -1.26
C MET A 53 -16.08 5.99 -0.04
N TRP A 54 -16.49 6.77 0.97
CA TRP A 54 -17.17 6.21 2.13
C TRP A 54 -18.47 5.53 1.75
N PHE A 55 -18.73 4.36 2.32
CA PHE A 55 -19.90 3.57 2.01
C PHE A 55 -20.87 3.64 3.18
N SER A 56 -22.01 4.29 2.99
CA SER A 56 -23.03 4.38 4.04
C SER A 56 -23.85 3.09 4.11
N LYS A 57 -24.49 2.88 5.27
CA LYS A 57 -25.43 1.77 5.45
C LYS A 57 -26.58 1.80 4.43
N ALA A 58 -27.15 2.98 4.19
CA ALA A 58 -28.26 3.15 3.25
C ALA A 58 -27.86 2.77 1.81
N GLU A 59 -26.68 3.21 1.35
CA GLU A 59 -26.18 2.84 0.02
C GLU A 59 -25.98 1.33 -0.12
N TYR A 60 -25.57 0.66 0.97
CA TYR A 60 -25.36 -0.79 0.97
C TYR A 60 -26.66 -1.58 0.95
N GLU A 61 -27.65 -1.13 1.71
CA GLU A 61 -28.98 -1.74 1.70
C GLU A 61 -29.68 -1.56 0.34
N GLU A 62 -29.44 -0.45 -0.35
CA GLU A 62 -30.02 -0.17 -1.67
C GLU A 62 -29.32 -0.91 -2.82
N HIS A 63 -27.99 -0.88 -2.87
CA HIS A 63 -27.23 -1.35 -4.04
C HIS A 63 -26.48 -2.67 -3.81
N GLY A 64 -26.38 -3.12 -2.56
CA GLY A 64 -25.64 -4.30 -2.18
C GLY A 64 -24.12 -4.18 -2.37
N ALA A 65 -23.43 -5.31 -2.13
CA ALA A 65 -21.97 -5.39 -2.17
C ALA A 65 -21.36 -5.10 -3.56
N SER A 66 -22.09 -5.35 -4.64
CA SER A 66 -21.60 -5.12 -6.01
C SER A 66 -21.25 -3.65 -6.30
N TYR A 67 -21.87 -2.71 -5.58
CA TYR A 67 -21.63 -1.29 -5.80
C TYR A 67 -20.28 -0.79 -5.24
N ILE A 68 -19.61 -1.58 -4.40
CA ILE A 68 -18.26 -1.27 -3.88
C ILE A 68 -17.28 -1.03 -5.03
N GLN A 69 -17.30 -1.89 -6.06
CA GLN A 69 -16.42 -1.79 -7.24
C GLN A 69 -16.59 -0.49 -8.02
N ARG A 70 -17.76 0.14 -7.91
CA ARG A 70 -18.06 1.40 -8.60
C ARG A 70 -17.68 2.62 -7.76
N LYS A 71 -17.82 2.53 -6.43
CA LYS A 71 -17.61 3.65 -5.50
C LYS A 71 -16.17 3.76 -4.99
N CYS A 72 -15.47 2.63 -4.84
CA CYS A 72 -14.09 2.56 -4.39
C CYS A 72 -13.30 1.62 -5.33
N PRO A 73 -12.91 2.12 -6.52
CA PRO A 73 -12.11 1.36 -7.48
C PRO A 73 -10.63 1.26 -7.09
#